data_AF-A0A957L0W7-F1
#
_entry.id   AF-A0A957L0W7-F1
#
_cell.length_a   1.000
_cell.length_b   1.000
_cell.length_c   1.000
_cell.angle_alpha   90.00
_cell.angle_beta   90.00
_cell.angle_gamma   90.00
#
_symmetry.space_group_name_H-M   'P 1'
#
loop_
_entity.id
_entity.type
_entity.pdbx_description
1 polymer ?
#
loop_
_entity_poly.entity_id
_entity_poly.type
_entity_poly.pdbx_seq_one_letter_code
_entity_poly.pdbx_strand_id
1 'polypeptide(L)'
;LSYLTNLPRRWQWLLAYLLTDESFTVSVLHFRQQPDARFREYFMLGTGVALWVSWQVPTALGIWLGGAVPASWQLDFTLPLTFIALIMPLLKERPQLGAALTAGVVGLAGNALPYKLGLVLATFAGIAAGLLLERWGRGGQHA
;
A
#
# COMPACT_ATOMS: atom_id res chain seq x y z
N LEU A 1 -5.88 -20.64 -8.17
CA LEU A 1 -4.83 -21.38 -8.91
C LEU A 1 -5.34 -22.59 -9.70
N SER A 2 -6.61 -23.03 -9.59
CA SER A 2 -7.15 -24.17 -10.37
C SER A 2 -7.07 -24.03 -11.90
N TYR A 3 -6.81 -22.83 -12.43
CA TYR A 3 -6.58 -22.60 -13.86
C TYR A 3 -5.16 -23.01 -14.34
N LEU A 4 -4.22 -23.27 -13.43
CA LEU A 4 -2.78 -23.48 -13.73
C LEU A 4 -2.21 -24.78 -13.09
N THR A 5 -3.08 -25.68 -12.65
CA THR A 5 -2.70 -26.92 -11.94
C THR A 5 -2.02 -27.96 -12.84
N ASN A 6 -2.23 -27.90 -14.16
CA ASN A 6 -1.62 -28.83 -15.13
C ASN A 6 -0.25 -28.38 -15.68
N LEU A 7 0.34 -27.31 -15.16
CA LEU A 7 1.66 -26.84 -15.60
C LEU A 7 2.81 -27.64 -14.95
N PRO A 8 3.94 -27.81 -15.66
CA PRO A 8 5.14 -28.40 -15.08
C PRO A 8 5.61 -27.59 -13.86
N ARG A 9 6.10 -28.27 -12.82
CA ARG A 9 6.46 -27.65 -11.53
C ARG A 9 7.32 -26.38 -11.65
N ARG A 10 8.28 -26.35 -12.58
CA ARG A 10 9.16 -25.18 -12.81
C ARG A 10 8.38 -23.90 -13.12
N TRP A 11 7.32 -24.03 -13.92
CA TRP A 11 6.44 -22.90 -14.24
C TRP A 11 5.62 -22.44 -13.03
N GLN A 12 5.17 -23.37 -12.20
CA GLN A 12 4.45 -23.03 -10.97
C GLN A 12 5.34 -22.26 -10.00
N TRP A 13 6.60 -22.66 -9.82
CA TRP A 13 7.55 -21.93 -8.98
C TRP A 13 7.80 -20.51 -9.50
N LEU A 14 8.00 -20.37 -10.81
CA LEU A 14 8.27 -19.08 -11.43
C LEU A 14 7.06 -18.13 -11.31
N LEU A 15 5.86 -18.63 -11.59
CA LEU A 15 4.64 -17.85 -11.45
C LEU A 15 4.32 -17.53 -9.99
N ALA A 16 4.65 -18.42 -9.05
CA ALA A 16 4.52 -18.16 -7.62
C ALA A 16 5.50 -17.08 -7.14
N TYR A 17 6.73 -17.05 -7.65
CA TYR A 17 7.70 -16.00 -7.34
C TYR A 17 7.24 -14.62 -7.81
N LEU A 18 6.59 -14.54 -8.97
CA LEU A 18 6.07 -13.29 -9.55
C LEU A 18 4.62 -12.97 -9.12
N LEU A 19 4.06 -13.74 -8.20
CA LEU A 19 2.68 -13.57 -7.76
C LEU A 19 2.58 -12.41 -6.78
N THR A 20 1.78 -11.42 -7.13
CA THR A 20 1.42 -10.29 -6.29
C THR A 20 -0.09 -10.10 -6.35
N ASP A 21 -0.67 -9.36 -5.40
CA ASP A 21 -2.12 -9.11 -5.38
C ASP A 21 -2.59 -8.43 -6.68
N GLU A 22 -1.77 -7.54 -7.22
CA GLU A 22 -2.01 -6.86 -8.49
C GLU A 22 -1.88 -7.79 -9.70
N SER A 23 -0.79 -8.58 -9.78
CA SER A 23 -0.63 -9.53 -10.91
C SER A 23 -1.73 -10.59 -10.91
N PHE A 24 -2.14 -11.04 -9.73
CA PHE A 24 -3.26 -11.96 -9.54
C PHE A 24 -4.59 -11.34 -9.98
N THR A 25 -4.91 -10.14 -9.50
CA THR A 25 -6.18 -9.47 -9.79
C THR A 25 -6.35 -9.23 -11.28
N VAL A 26 -5.32 -8.68 -11.93
CA VAL A 26 -5.32 -8.42 -13.38
C VAL A 26 -5.43 -9.74 -14.17
N SER A 27 -4.68 -10.77 -13.77
CA SER A 27 -4.73 -12.08 -14.43
C SER A 27 -6.10 -12.75 -14.30
N VAL A 28 -6.69 -12.77 -13.11
CA VAL A 28 -8.00 -13.38 -12.88
C VAL A 28 -9.11 -12.61 -13.60
N LEU A 29 -9.05 -11.27 -13.60
CA LEU A 29 -10.00 -10.46 -14.35
C LEU A 29 -9.94 -10.78 -15.86
N HIS A 30 -8.73 -10.90 -16.41
CA HIS A 30 -8.52 -11.30 -17.79
C HIS A 30 -9.05 -12.71 -18.08
N PHE A 31 -8.75 -13.70 -17.24
CA PHE A 31 -9.22 -15.08 -17.41
C PHE A 31 -10.73 -15.24 -17.31
N ARG A 32 -11.41 -14.36 -16.56
CA ARG A 32 -12.88 -14.31 -16.48
C ARG A 32 -13.50 -13.69 -17.72
N GLN A 33 -12.88 -12.65 -18.29
CA GLN A 33 -13.35 -12.00 -19.51
C GLN A 33 -13.12 -12.84 -20.77
N GLN A 34 -12.06 -13.67 -20.77
CA GLN A 34 -11.73 -14.55 -21.89
C GLN A 34 -11.54 -16.00 -21.42
N PRO A 35 -12.64 -16.76 -21.24
CA PRO A 35 -12.59 -18.15 -20.77
C PRO A 35 -11.87 -19.12 -21.72
N ASP A 36 -11.70 -18.78 -22.99
CA ASP A 36 -10.97 -19.61 -23.96
C ASP A 36 -9.60 -19.02 -24.32
N ALA A 37 -9.11 -18.03 -23.55
CA ALA A 37 -7.80 -17.45 -23.78
C ALA A 37 -6.73 -18.54 -23.77
N ARG A 38 -6.07 -18.70 -24.91
CA ARG A 38 -4.87 -19.53 -25.08
C ARG A 38 -3.72 -18.83 -24.34
N PHE A 39 -2.80 -19.58 -23.73
CA PHE A 39 -1.57 -19.04 -23.09
C PHE A 39 -1.77 -18.21 -21.80
N ARG A 40 -2.68 -18.64 -20.92
CA ARG A 40 -2.98 -17.97 -19.63
C ARG A 40 -1.74 -17.82 -18.74
N GLU A 41 -0.89 -18.83 -18.72
CA GLU A 41 0.39 -18.85 -18.03
C GLU A 41 1.33 -17.73 -18.49
N TYR A 42 1.31 -17.38 -19.78
CA TYR A 42 2.14 -16.30 -20.34
C TYR A 42 1.55 -14.93 -20.04
N PHE A 43 0.23 -14.79 -19.97
CA PHE A 43 -0.40 -13.55 -19.51
C PHE A 43 -0.05 -13.27 -18.05
N MET A 44 -0.18 -14.28 -17.18
CA MET A 44 0.20 -14.17 -15.77
C MET A 44 1.70 -13.93 -15.59
N LEU A 45 2.53 -14.57 -16.42
CA LEU A 45 3.96 -14.27 -16.47
C LEU A 45 4.21 -12.81 -16.85
N GLY A 46 3.56 -12.32 -17.90
CA GLY A 46 3.72 -10.96 -18.40
C GLY A 46 3.35 -9.90 -17.37
N THR A 47 2.20 -10.08 -16.70
CA THR A 47 1.78 -9.17 -15.61
C THR A 47 2.75 -9.20 -14.43
N GLY A 48 3.20 -10.39 -14.02
CA GLY A 48 4.19 -10.56 -12.96
C GLY A 48 5.54 -9.94 -13.30
N VAL A 49 6.08 -10.21 -14.49
CA VAL A 49 7.36 -9.63 -14.97
C VAL A 49 7.25 -8.11 -15.11
N ALA A 50 6.16 -7.58 -15.65
CA ALA A 50 5.97 -6.14 -15.78
C ALA A 50 6.01 -5.44 -14.42
N LEU A 51 5.33 -5.99 -13.41
CA LEU A 51 5.37 -5.47 -12.03
C LEU A 51 6.73 -5.66 -11.37
N TRP A 52 7.38 -6.80 -11.61
CA TRP A 52 8.71 -7.05 -11.07
C TRP A 52 9.75 -6.07 -11.64
N VAL A 53 9.75 -5.85 -12.96
CA VAL A 53 10.64 -4.88 -13.62
C VAL A 53 10.31 -3.46 -13.18
N SER A 54 9.03 -3.09 -13.11
CA SER A 54 8.64 -1.75 -12.66
C SER A 54 9.01 -1.48 -11.20
N TRP A 55 9.14 -2.52 -10.38
CA TRP A 55 9.71 -2.43 -9.04
C TRP A 55 11.24 -2.35 -9.04
N GLN A 56 11.91 -3.20 -9.83
CA GLN A 56 13.37 -3.30 -9.87
C GLN A 56 14.04 -2.06 -10.45
N VAL A 57 13.52 -1.50 -11.54
CA VAL A 57 14.10 -0.33 -12.22
C VAL A 57 14.25 0.88 -11.29
N PRO A 58 13.20 1.38 -10.62
CA PRO A 58 13.33 2.52 -9.70
C PRO A 58 14.15 2.16 -8.45
N THR A 59 14.12 0.90 -7.99
CA THR A 59 14.95 0.45 -6.86
C THR A 59 16.43 0.52 -7.23
N ALA A 60 16.82 -0.05 -8.37
CA ALA A 60 18.19 0.00 -8.88
C ALA A 60 18.64 1.44 -9.14
N LEU A 61 17.77 2.26 -9.72
CA LEU A 61 18.03 3.68 -9.93
C LEU A 61 18.23 4.41 -8.59
N GLY A 62 17.41 4.12 -7.58
CA GLY A 62 17.53 4.69 -6.24
C GLY A 62 18.83 4.28 -5.54
N ILE A 63 19.26 3.03 -5.68
CA ILE A 63 20.56 2.56 -5.16
C ILE A 63 21.71 3.29 -5.87
N TRP A 64 21.65 3.41 -7.19
CA TRP A 64 22.71 4.03 -7.98
C TRP A 64 22.81 5.55 -7.74
N LEU A 65 21.67 6.25 -7.73
CA LEU A 65 21.61 7.69 -7.45
C LEU A 65 21.82 8.01 -5.98
N GLY A 66 21.50 7.11 -5.06
CA GLY A 66 21.55 7.34 -3.61
C GLY A 66 22.92 7.81 -3.11
N GLY A 67 24.01 7.31 -3.70
CA GLY A 67 25.37 7.74 -3.35
C GLY A 67 25.75 9.14 -3.86
N ALA A 68 25.02 9.68 -4.84
CA ALA A 68 25.24 11.02 -5.37
C ALA A 68 24.42 12.10 -4.63
N VAL A 69 23.46 11.70 -3.78
CA VAL A 69 22.62 12.66 -3.06
C VAL A 69 23.35 13.14 -1.80
N PRO A 70 23.46 14.47 -1.59
CA PRO A 70 24.05 15.02 -0.38
C PRO A 70 23.29 14.57 0.89
N ALA A 71 24.01 14.25 1.96
CA ALA A 71 23.41 13.92 3.25
C ALA A 71 22.54 15.05 3.82
N SER A 72 22.75 16.30 3.38
CA SER A 72 21.93 17.45 3.76
C SER A 72 20.49 17.38 3.27
N TRP A 73 20.15 16.53 2.31
CA TRP A 73 18.80 16.42 1.74
C TRP A 73 17.83 15.60 2.61
N GLN A 74 18.29 14.99 3.70
CA GLN A 74 17.44 14.30 4.69
C GLN A 74 16.45 13.31 4.07
N LEU A 75 16.96 12.47 3.15
CA LEU A 75 16.19 11.44 2.44
C LEU A 75 15.43 10.48 3.37
N ASP A 76 15.88 10.35 4.62
CA ASP A 76 15.19 9.55 5.66
C ASP A 76 13.76 10.06 5.94
N PHE A 77 13.48 11.33 5.67
CA PHE A 77 12.14 11.92 5.80
C PHE A 77 11.26 11.68 4.56
N THR A 78 11.84 11.30 3.42
CA THR A 78 11.10 11.12 2.17
C THR A 78 10.07 10.00 2.27
N LEU A 79 10.41 8.89 2.94
CA LEU A 79 9.49 7.76 3.08
C LEU A 79 8.21 8.13 3.87
N PRO A 80 8.28 8.70 5.09
CA PRO A 80 7.11 9.26 5.76
C PRO A 80 6.33 10.26 4.91
N LEU A 81 7.04 11.15 4.20
CA LEU A 81 6.41 12.16 3.35
C LEU A 81 5.63 11.55 2.18
N THR A 82 6.14 10.48 1.56
CA THR A 82 5.43 9.73 0.53
C THR A 82 4.13 9.14 1.08
N PHE A 83 4.14 8.56 2.28
CA PHE A 83 2.90 8.06 2.89
C PHE A 83 1.90 9.18 3.17
N ILE A 84 2.36 10.33 3.66
CA ILE A 84 1.50 11.51 3.86
C ILE A 84 0.90 11.95 2.52
N ALA A 85 1.71 12.05 1.47
CA ALA A 85 1.25 12.43 0.13
C ALA A 85 0.21 11.46 -0.44
N LEU A 86 0.35 10.15 -0.18
CA LEU A 86 -0.62 9.13 -0.59
C LEU A 86 -1.93 9.21 0.21
N ILE A 87 -1.86 9.54 1.50
CA ILE A 87 -3.04 9.63 2.37
C ILE A 87 -3.79 10.94 2.16
N MET A 88 -3.11 12.03 1.86
CA MET A 88 -3.69 13.36 1.69
C MET A 88 -4.95 13.42 0.79
N PRO A 89 -4.97 12.83 -0.43
CA PRO A 89 -6.18 12.84 -1.27
C PRO A 89 -7.34 12.01 -0.70
N LEU A 90 -7.08 11.12 0.28
CA LEU A 90 -8.09 10.33 0.97
C LEU A 90 -8.75 11.10 2.12
N LEU A 91 -8.14 12.18 2.62
CA LEU A 91 -8.63 12.99 3.75
C LEU A 91 -9.58 14.10 3.29
N LYS A 92 -10.74 13.73 2.74
CA LYS A 92 -11.72 14.68 2.21
C LYS A 92 -12.72 15.17 3.25
N GLU A 93 -13.00 14.35 4.26
CA GLU A 93 -14.07 14.60 5.22
C GLU A 93 -13.53 15.03 6.59
N ARG A 94 -14.32 15.83 7.31
CA ARG A 94 -13.97 16.32 8.66
C ARG A 94 -13.59 15.19 9.65
N PRO A 95 -14.29 14.05 9.71
CA PRO A 95 -13.90 12.94 10.59
C PRO A 95 -12.53 12.36 10.22
N GLN A 96 -12.18 12.31 8.93
CA GLN A 96 -10.90 11.78 8.46
C GLN A 96 -9.75 12.72 8.84
N LEU A 97 -9.94 14.02 8.64
CA LEU A 97 -8.97 15.04 9.07
C LEU A 97 -8.79 15.03 10.59
N GLY A 98 -9.89 14.93 11.35
CA GLY A 98 -9.83 14.83 12.81
C GLY A 98 -9.07 13.59 13.27
N ALA A 99 -9.35 12.42 12.70
CA ALA A 99 -8.63 11.18 12.99
C ALA A 99 -7.12 11.32 12.71
N ALA A 100 -6.75 11.89 11.56
CA ALA A 100 -5.36 12.09 11.17
C ALA A 100 -4.62 13.06 12.11
N LEU A 101 -5.25 14.19 12.46
CA LEU A 101 -4.67 15.16 13.40
C LEU A 101 -4.51 14.57 14.81
N THR A 102 -5.53 13.87 15.31
CA THR A 102 -5.45 13.22 16.62
C THR A 102 -4.34 12.17 16.65
N ALA A 103 -4.26 11.30 15.63
CA ALA A 103 -3.18 10.33 15.52
C ALA A 103 -1.79 11.01 15.47
N GLY A 104 -1.65 12.10 14.70
CA GLY A 104 -0.40 12.86 14.63
C GLY A 104 0.03 13.45 15.98
N VAL A 105 -0.90 14.09 16.69
CA VAL A 105 -0.64 14.69 18.01
C VAL A 105 -0.29 13.64 19.05
N VAL A 106 -1.07 12.55 19.13
CA VAL A 106 -0.83 11.46 20.09
C VAL A 106 0.47 10.73 19.77
N GLY A 107 0.79 10.54 18.49
CA GLY A 107 2.05 9.93 18.06
C GLY A 107 3.25 10.77 18.46
N LEU A 108 3.18 12.08 18.29
CA LEU A 108 4.23 13.01 18.71
C LEU A 108 4.39 13.05 20.23
N ALA A 109 3.28 13.14 20.98
CA ALA A 109 3.29 13.13 22.44
C ALA A 109 3.82 11.80 23.00
N GLY A 110 3.49 10.69 22.35
CA GLY A 110 3.90 9.34 22.72
C GLY A 110 5.30 8.94 22.23
N ASN A 111 6.07 9.83 21.58
CA ASN A 111 7.36 9.50 20.99
C ASN A 111 8.39 8.98 22.01
N ALA A 112 8.29 9.41 23.28
CA ALA A 112 9.17 8.96 24.36
C ALA A 112 8.88 7.53 24.87
N LEU A 113 7.77 6.92 24.45
CA LEU A 113 7.40 5.58 24.91
C LEU A 113 8.28 4.50 24.27
N PRO A 114 8.70 3.48 25.04
CA PRO A 114 9.50 2.38 24.51
C PRO A 114 8.69 1.55 23.50
N TYR A 115 9.41 0.79 22.67
CA TYR A 115 8.82 -0.15 21.69
C TYR A 115 7.83 0.48 20.70
N LYS A 116 7.91 1.80 20.48
CA LYS A 116 6.99 2.57 19.63
C LYS A 116 5.52 2.47 20.06
N LEU A 117 5.24 2.28 21.35
CA LEU A 117 3.88 2.28 21.90
C LEU A 117 3.11 3.57 21.61
N GLY A 118 3.80 4.70 21.44
CA GLY A 118 3.20 5.96 21.01
C GLY A 118 2.46 5.84 19.67
N LEU A 119 2.97 5.05 18.72
CA LEU A 119 2.29 4.80 17.44
C LEU A 119 1.02 3.96 17.64
N VAL A 120 1.08 2.95 18.51
CA VAL A 120 -0.08 2.11 18.83
C VAL A 120 -1.19 2.95 19.44
N LEU A 121 -0.85 3.80 20.42
CA LEU A 121 -1.79 4.74 21.04
C LEU A 121 -2.36 5.73 20.02
N ALA A 122 -1.52 6.26 19.12
CA ALA A 122 -1.94 7.15 18.05
C ALA A 122 -2.98 6.50 17.13
N THR A 123 -2.77 5.23 16.75
CA THR A 123 -3.72 4.47 15.94
C THR A 123 -5.08 4.36 16.64
N PHE A 124 -5.10 3.92 17.90
CA PHE A 124 -6.36 3.78 18.63
C PHE A 124 -7.06 5.13 18.86
N ALA A 125 -6.31 6.17 19.22
CA ALA A 125 -6.84 7.50 19.44
C ALA A 125 -7.41 8.11 18.15
N GLY A 126 -6.70 7.97 17.02
CA GLY A 126 -7.17 8.42 15.71
C GLY A 126 -8.46 7.72 15.27
N ILE A 127 -8.53 6.38 15.43
CA ILE A 127 -9.76 5.61 15.14
C ILE A 127 -10.92 6.10 16.01
N ALA A 128 -10.70 6.24 17.32
CA ALA A 128 -11.72 6.71 18.25
C ALA A 128 -12.23 8.11 17.89
N ALA A 129 -11.33 9.06 17.62
CA ALA A 129 -11.68 10.42 17.22
C ALA A 129 -12.45 10.46 15.89
N GLY A 130 -12.00 9.70 14.89
CA GLY A 130 -12.69 9.58 13.61
C GLY A 130 -14.11 9.05 13.76
N LEU A 131 -14.29 7.96 14.52
CA LEU A 131 -15.61 7.38 14.78
C LEU A 131 -16.54 8.33 15.55
N LEU A 132 -16.02 9.07 16.53
CA LEU A 132 -16.81 10.05 17.29
C LEU A 132 -17.26 11.20 16.39
N LEU A 133 -16.36 11.74 15.58
CA LEU A 133 -16.67 12.82 14.65
C LEU A 133 -17.66 12.39 13.55
N GLU A 134 -17.54 11.17 13.04
CA GLU A 134 -18.48 10.61 12.07
C GLU A 134 -19.89 10.48 12.68
N ARG A 135 -19.97 10.03 13.94
CA ARG A 135 -21.24 9.92 14.67
C ARG A 135 -21.88 11.29 14.92
N TRP A 136 -21.12 12.29 15.32
CA TRP A 136 -21.64 13.64 15.53
C TRP A 136 -22.11 14.30 14.23
N GLY A 137 -21.40 14.08 13.12
CA GLY A 137 -21.81 14.59 11.81
C GLY A 137 -23.13 13.98 11.31
N ARG A 138 -23.37 12.69 11.57
CA ARG A 138 -24.64 12.01 11.23
C ARG A 138 -25.80 12.41 12.15
N GLY A 139 -25.53 12.67 13.43
CA GLY A 139 -26.56 13.09 14.38
C GLY A 139 -27.20 14.45 14.06
N GLY A 140 -26.47 15.34 13.36
CA GLY A 140 -26.99 16.64 12.94
C GLY A 140 -27.74 16.67 11.60
N GLN A 141 -27.79 15.57 10.84
CA GLN A 141 -28.55 15.48 9.58
C GLN A 141 -29.97 14.89 9.76
N HIS A 142 -30.29 14.41 10.96
CA HIS A 142 -31.59 13.83 11.31
C HIS A 142 -32.37 14.66 12.36
N ALA A 143 -31.92 15.87 12.67
CA ALA A 143 -32.60 16.85 13.53
C ALA A 143 -32.97 18.08 12.71
#